data_AF-A0ABD7C073-F1
#
_entry.id   AF-A0ABD7C073-F1
#
_cell.length_a   1.000
_cell.length_b   1.000
_cell.length_c   1.000
_cell.angle_alpha   90.00
_cell.angle_beta   90.00
_cell.angle_gamma   90.00
#
_symmetry.space_group_name_H-M   'P 1'
#
loop_
_entity.id
_entity.type
_entity.pdbx_description
1 polymer ?
#
loop_
_entity_poly.entity_id
_entity_poly.type
_entity_poly.pdbx_seq_one_letter_code
_entity_poly.pdbx_strand_id
1 'polypeptide(L)'
;MSELLIAYKSYRLYMTKSASNGDGYFAISEWRMWEEASVLGTNILQGGTITASHTNAGYVAANAVDGNAETTWESTSVTGPKWIRYDMPAAKVVRTILLQHKNWPGEAPADFLLQGSNDGGQTWITVKAFVNFLTGNNAAAGRAYSFTINAIAGVAKLSDGRPCNRVLVHDWASGRFLGYVIPDPTGKWSFLADVGDDMLITCIGPNGYRPASDGPITPSFI
;
A
#
# COMPACT_ATOMS: atom_id res chain seq x y z
N MET A 1 -0.35 -19.40 -7.34
CA MET A 1 -0.45 -18.70 -6.05
C MET A 1 -1.35 -17.50 -6.26
N SER A 2 -2.58 -17.54 -5.75
CA SER A 2 -3.38 -16.33 -5.55
C SER A 2 -2.64 -15.54 -4.49
N GLU A 3 -2.13 -14.35 -4.79
CA GLU A 3 -1.69 -13.49 -3.71
C GLU A 3 -2.97 -12.94 -3.08
N LEU A 4 -3.43 -13.69 -2.06
CA LEU A 4 -4.19 -13.15 -0.95
C LEU A 4 -3.52 -11.84 -0.56
N LEU A 5 -4.28 -10.90 0.01
CA LEU A 5 -3.70 -9.85 0.84
C LEU A 5 -2.73 -10.47 1.84
N ILE A 6 -1.44 -10.36 1.54
CA ILE A 6 -0.42 -10.86 2.43
C ILE A 6 -0.31 -9.78 3.49
N ALA A 7 -0.91 -10.06 4.63
CA ALA A 7 -0.65 -9.30 5.83
C ALA A 7 0.83 -9.49 6.17
N TYR A 8 1.55 -8.38 6.36
CA TYR A 8 2.97 -8.42 6.74
C TYR A 8 3.15 -7.89 8.16
N LYS A 9 4.03 -8.54 8.94
CA LYS A 9 4.50 -8.01 10.23
C LYS A 9 5.39 -6.80 10.05
N SER A 10 6.13 -6.72 8.96
CA SER A 10 7.09 -5.65 8.72
C SER A 10 6.81 -4.99 7.39
N TYR A 11 6.77 -3.66 7.38
CA TYR A 11 6.79 -2.88 6.16
C TYR A 11 8.03 -1.99 6.13
N ARG A 12 8.59 -1.76 4.95
CA ARG A 12 9.60 -0.72 4.75
C ARG A 12 9.29 0.12 3.53
N LEU A 13 9.70 1.39 3.61
CA LEU A 13 9.89 2.25 2.45
C LEU A 13 11.34 2.07 2.02
N TYR A 14 11.56 1.50 0.83
CA TYR A 14 12.87 1.34 0.22
C TYR A 14 13.05 2.42 -0.85
N MET A 15 13.74 3.49 -0.48
CA MET A 15 13.83 4.73 -1.23
C MET A 15 15.04 4.74 -2.14
N THR A 16 14.85 5.15 -3.39
CA THR A 16 15.88 5.15 -4.43
C THR A 16 16.09 6.51 -5.07
N LYS A 17 15.16 7.46 -4.90
CA LYS A 17 15.27 8.82 -5.45
C LYS A 17 14.53 9.83 -4.57
N SER A 18 15.17 10.94 -4.23
CA SER A 18 14.55 12.10 -3.58
C SER A 18 13.88 13.04 -4.60
N ALA A 19 13.02 13.94 -4.13
CA ALA A 19 12.34 14.93 -4.95
C ALA A 19 13.29 15.93 -5.65
N SER A 20 14.50 16.12 -5.12
CA SER A 20 15.61 16.89 -5.68
C SER A 20 16.43 16.12 -6.75
N ASN A 21 15.90 15.04 -7.32
CA ASN A 21 16.61 14.17 -8.28
C ASN A 21 17.85 13.45 -7.72
N GLY A 22 17.87 13.13 -6.43
CA GLY A 22 18.93 12.31 -5.84
C GLY A 22 20.09 13.11 -5.24
N ASP A 23 19.86 14.37 -4.86
CA ASP A 23 20.79 15.20 -4.07
C ASP A 23 20.26 15.42 -2.64
N GLY A 24 21.16 15.55 -1.65
CA GLY A 24 20.81 15.83 -0.25
C GLY A 24 20.56 14.59 0.61
N TYR A 25 19.41 14.56 1.31
CA TYR A 25 18.97 13.48 2.18
C TYR A 25 17.59 12.93 1.77
N PHE A 26 17.21 11.79 2.33
CA PHE A 26 15.81 11.38 2.41
C PHE A 26 15.24 11.84 3.75
N ALA A 27 14.12 12.57 3.71
CA ALA A 27 13.47 13.10 4.89
C ALA A 27 11.96 12.83 4.88
N ILE A 28 11.44 12.31 6.00
CA ILE A 28 10.02 11.99 6.20
C ILE A 28 9.60 12.55 7.55
N SER A 29 8.62 13.46 7.53
CA SER A 29 8.02 14.01 8.75
C SER A 29 6.96 13.07 9.31
N GLU A 30 6.08 12.52 8.48
CA GLU A 30 5.12 11.51 8.91
C GLU A 30 4.97 10.42 7.87
N TRP A 31 4.94 9.18 8.33
CA TRP A 31 4.55 8.00 7.60
C TRP A 31 3.38 7.35 8.32
N ARG A 32 2.29 7.15 7.59
CA ARG A 32 1.07 6.53 8.10
C ARG A 32 0.54 5.53 7.09
N MET A 33 -0.14 4.51 7.60
CA MET A 33 -0.78 3.49 6.76
C MET A 33 -2.13 3.06 7.35
N TRP A 34 -3.00 2.54 6.50
CA TRP A 34 -4.35 2.08 6.87
C TRP A 34 -4.67 0.75 6.22
N GLU A 35 -5.49 -0.06 6.91
CA GLU A 35 -6.13 -1.25 6.36
C GLU A 35 -7.35 -0.87 5.51
N GLU A 36 -7.87 0.35 5.65
CA GLU A 36 -8.96 0.93 4.88
C GLU A 36 -8.43 1.69 3.65
N ALA A 37 -9.26 1.85 2.61
CA ALA A 37 -8.96 2.72 1.46
C ALA A 37 -9.19 4.20 1.77
N SER A 38 -8.76 4.63 2.95
CA SER A 38 -9.04 5.96 3.47
C SER A 38 -8.02 6.32 4.54
N VAL A 39 -7.77 7.62 4.70
CA VAL A 39 -6.96 8.17 5.81
C VAL A 39 -7.79 8.46 7.06
N LEU A 40 -9.10 8.20 7.01
CA LEU A 40 -10.02 8.43 8.13
C LEU A 40 -10.04 7.26 9.14
N GLY A 41 -9.45 6.12 8.78
CA GLY A 41 -9.34 4.96 9.64
C GLY A 41 -8.25 5.10 10.71
N THR A 42 -7.96 4.00 11.39
CA THR A 42 -6.90 3.97 12.40
C THR A 42 -5.55 3.76 11.74
N ASN A 43 -4.59 4.67 11.98
CA ASN A 43 -3.21 4.48 11.51
C ASN A 43 -2.63 3.19 12.10
N ILE A 44 -2.17 2.29 11.25
CA ILE A 44 -1.68 0.97 11.67
C ILE A 44 -0.22 0.97 12.12
N LEU A 45 0.51 2.07 11.92
CA LEU A 45 1.88 2.24 12.40
C LEU A 45 1.92 2.64 13.88
N GLN A 46 1.33 1.80 14.73
CA GLN A 46 1.22 2.02 16.18
C GLN A 46 1.63 0.77 16.97
N GLY A 47 2.19 0.97 18.16
CA GLY A 47 2.56 -0.11 19.10
C GLY A 47 3.70 -1.02 18.64
N GLY A 48 4.36 -0.68 17.53
CA GLY A 48 5.49 -1.40 16.96
C GLY A 48 6.82 -0.66 17.13
N THR A 49 7.85 -1.16 16.46
CA THR A 49 9.21 -0.59 16.47
C THR A 49 9.56 -0.03 15.10
N ILE A 50 10.14 1.17 15.06
CA ILE A 50 10.65 1.76 13.83
C ILE A 50 12.17 1.79 13.81
N THR A 51 12.75 1.37 12.69
CA THR A 51 14.20 1.38 12.46
C THR A 51 14.48 1.97 11.08
N ALA A 52 15.69 2.47 10.88
CA ALA A 52 16.14 2.97 9.58
C ALA A 52 17.53 2.45 9.25
N SER A 53 17.84 2.40 7.96
CA SER A 53 19.18 2.07 7.47
C SER A 53 20.26 2.93 8.10
N HIS A 54 20.00 4.23 8.19
CA HIS A 54 20.85 5.25 8.78
C HIS A 54 19.96 6.40 9.26
N THR A 55 20.46 7.17 10.22
CA THR A 55 19.79 8.37 10.73
C THR A 55 20.83 9.44 10.96
N ASN A 56 20.53 10.69 10.61
CA ASN A 56 21.35 11.82 11.00
C ASN A 56 21.06 12.21 12.47
N ALA A 57 22.05 12.75 13.17
CA ALA A 57 21.91 13.05 14.60
C ALA A 57 20.77 14.04 14.85
N GLY A 58 19.83 13.71 15.73
CA GLY A 58 18.63 14.52 16.01
C GLY A 58 17.43 14.25 15.09
N TYR A 59 17.63 13.57 13.96
CA TYR A 59 16.60 13.23 12.98
C TYR A 59 16.34 11.72 12.96
N VAL A 60 15.93 11.20 14.11
CA VAL A 60 15.78 9.75 14.37
C VAL A 60 14.56 9.17 13.66
N ALA A 61 14.57 7.86 13.40
CA ALA A 61 13.47 7.16 12.72
C ALA A 61 12.11 7.32 13.43
N ALA A 62 12.10 7.42 14.76
CA ALA A 62 10.89 7.64 15.56
C ALA A 62 10.11 8.90 15.15
N ASN A 63 10.81 9.93 14.67
CA ASN A 63 10.17 11.17 14.23
C ASN A 63 9.22 10.96 13.04
N ALA A 64 9.38 9.89 12.24
CA ALA A 64 8.51 9.65 11.10
C ALA A 64 7.14 9.06 11.48
N VAL A 65 6.90 8.70 12.75
CA VAL A 65 5.66 8.03 13.18
C VAL A 65 5.17 8.56 14.54
N ASP A 66 5.63 9.75 14.94
CA ASP A 66 5.33 10.34 16.25
C ASP A 66 4.05 11.20 16.27
N GLY A 67 3.45 11.45 15.10
CA GLY A 67 2.25 12.27 14.96
C GLY A 67 2.55 13.77 14.90
N ASN A 68 3.81 14.17 14.86
CA ASN A 68 4.26 15.55 14.87
C ASN A 68 4.94 15.92 13.55
N ALA A 69 4.20 16.61 12.67
CA ALA A 69 4.75 17.06 11.40
C ALA A 69 5.93 18.05 11.51
N GLU A 70 6.23 18.58 12.71
CA GLU A 70 7.37 19.48 12.97
C GLU A 70 8.71 18.73 13.09
N THR A 71 8.69 17.45 13.41
CA THR A 71 9.86 16.58 13.48
C THR A 71 10.06 15.87 12.13
N THR A 72 11.27 15.37 11.88
CA THR A 72 11.54 14.57 10.69
C THR A 72 12.56 13.48 10.99
N TRP A 73 12.38 12.31 10.40
CA TRP A 73 13.50 11.41 10.14
C TRP A 73 14.31 11.96 8.98
N GLU A 74 15.63 11.80 9.03
CA GLU A 74 16.55 12.17 7.95
C GLU A 74 17.63 11.07 7.82
N SER A 75 17.84 10.60 6.60
CA SER A 75 18.95 9.70 6.29
C SER A 75 20.31 10.43 6.36
N THR A 76 21.42 9.70 6.43
CA THR A 76 22.76 10.31 6.36
C THR A 76 23.20 10.74 4.95
N SER A 77 22.51 10.29 3.90
CA SER A 77 22.70 10.71 2.50
C SER A 77 21.62 10.12 1.60
N VAL A 78 21.44 10.66 0.40
CA VAL A 78 20.69 10.02 -0.71
C VAL A 78 21.50 8.99 -1.52
N THR A 79 22.81 8.83 -1.24
CA THR A 79 23.65 7.90 -2.00
C THR A 79 23.24 6.45 -1.77
N GLY A 80 22.82 5.79 -2.83
CA GLY A 80 22.31 4.42 -2.76
C GLY A 80 20.99 4.32 -1.98
N PRO A 81 20.36 3.14 -2.01
CA PRO A 81 19.04 2.98 -1.43
C PRO A 81 19.05 3.19 0.09
N LYS A 82 18.08 3.95 0.59
CA LYS A 82 17.82 4.10 2.02
C LYS A 82 16.50 3.46 2.37
N TRP A 83 16.39 3.00 3.62
CA TRP A 83 15.12 2.46 4.10
C TRP A 83 14.78 2.95 5.50
N ILE A 84 13.48 3.06 5.72
CA ILE A 84 12.84 3.13 7.03
C ILE A 84 11.82 1.99 7.11
N ARG A 85 11.80 1.28 8.24
CA ARG A 85 11.07 0.03 8.47
C ARG A 85 10.27 0.15 9.74
N TYR A 86 9.02 -0.31 9.68
CA TYR A 86 8.18 -0.48 10.85
C TYR A 86 7.86 -1.96 11.06
N ASP A 87 8.10 -2.44 12.27
CA ASP A 87 7.77 -3.77 12.75
C ASP A 87 6.53 -3.71 13.63
N MET A 88 5.40 -4.17 13.10
CA MET A 88 4.11 -4.20 13.78
C MET A 88 4.02 -5.37 14.76
N PRO A 89 3.22 -5.24 15.83
CA PRO A 89 2.99 -6.33 16.78
C PRO A 89 2.26 -7.52 16.15
N ALA A 90 1.42 -7.27 15.15
CA ALA A 90 0.69 -8.29 14.39
C ALA A 90 0.79 -7.99 12.88
N ALA A 91 0.67 -9.03 12.06
CA ALA A 91 0.65 -8.87 10.62
C ALA A 91 -0.62 -8.13 10.20
N LYS A 92 -0.48 -7.11 9.36
CA LYS A 92 -1.60 -6.30 8.87
C LYS A 92 -1.53 -6.12 7.36
N VAL A 93 -2.69 -5.87 6.77
CA VAL A 93 -2.83 -5.44 5.39
C VAL A 93 -2.56 -3.94 5.29
N VAL A 94 -2.17 -3.46 4.10
CA VAL A 94 -2.08 -2.03 3.80
C VAL A 94 -2.94 -1.73 2.57
N ARG A 95 -3.73 -0.66 2.62
CA ARG A 95 -4.54 -0.14 1.50
C ARG A 95 -4.32 1.32 1.21
N THR A 96 -4.00 2.11 2.24
CA THR A 96 -3.58 3.50 2.07
C THR A 96 -2.24 3.72 2.73
N ILE A 97 -1.38 4.47 2.07
CA ILE A 97 -0.17 5.05 2.63
C ILE A 97 -0.28 6.56 2.55
N LEU A 98 0.22 7.25 3.57
CA LEU A 98 0.41 8.69 3.57
C LEU A 98 1.85 9.00 3.96
N LEU A 99 2.47 9.89 3.20
CA LEU A 99 3.73 10.52 3.55
C LEU A 99 3.51 12.02 3.69
N GLN A 100 4.01 12.58 4.79
CA GLN A 100 4.10 14.02 5.01
C GLN A 100 5.57 14.40 5.08
N HIS A 101 5.84 15.59 4.58
CA HIS A 101 7.16 16.17 4.62
C HIS A 101 7.03 17.67 4.90
N LYS A 102 7.81 18.18 5.85
CA LYS A 102 7.79 19.59 6.24
C LYS A 102 9.06 20.34 5.86
N ASN A 103 10.23 19.83 6.20
CA ASN A 103 11.49 20.57 6.08
C ASN A 103 12.30 20.08 4.88
N TRP A 104 12.72 20.99 4.01
CA TRP A 104 13.52 20.70 2.81
C TRP A 104 12.79 19.82 1.77
N PRO A 105 11.75 20.35 1.08
CA PRO A 105 10.88 19.58 0.19
C PRO A 105 11.60 18.76 -0.90
N GLY A 106 12.82 19.12 -1.28
CA GLY A 106 13.66 18.32 -2.17
C GLY A 106 14.08 16.96 -1.59
N GLU A 107 14.07 16.79 -0.28
CA GLU A 107 14.51 15.58 0.40
C GLU A 107 13.39 14.56 0.60
N ALA A 108 12.15 14.92 0.23
CA ALA A 108 11.03 14.00 0.26
C ALA A 108 11.28 12.79 -0.69
N PRO A 109 10.87 11.57 -0.31
CA PRO A 109 10.96 10.41 -1.21
C PRO A 109 10.11 10.60 -2.48
N ALA A 110 10.75 10.49 -3.64
CA ALA A 110 10.09 10.57 -4.95
C ALA A 110 9.87 9.17 -5.53
N ASP A 111 10.94 8.38 -5.65
CA ASP A 111 10.87 6.99 -6.10
C ASP A 111 11.23 6.06 -4.94
N PHE A 112 10.33 5.13 -4.64
CA PHE A 112 10.50 4.17 -3.57
C PHE A 112 9.60 2.95 -3.76
N LEU A 113 9.94 1.87 -3.06
CA LEU A 113 9.12 0.67 -2.97
C LEU A 113 8.54 0.59 -1.56
N LEU A 114 7.22 0.39 -1.45
CA LEU A 114 6.65 -0.20 -0.26
C LEU A 114 6.87 -1.71 -0.34
N GLN A 115 7.51 -2.29 0.67
CA GLN A 115 7.80 -3.71 0.71
C GLN A 115 7.34 -4.32 2.03
N GLY A 116 6.92 -5.57 1.98
CA GLY A 116 6.43 -6.35 3.11
C GLY A 116 7.34 -7.53 3.42
N SER A 117 7.44 -7.88 4.71
CA SER A 117 8.16 -9.06 5.19
C SER A 117 7.43 -9.73 6.37
N ASN A 118 7.54 -11.06 6.43
CA ASN A 118 7.02 -11.89 7.52
C ASN A 118 8.11 -12.74 8.20
N ASP A 119 9.37 -12.56 7.82
CA ASP A 119 10.52 -13.33 8.32
C ASP A 119 11.53 -12.48 9.10
N GLY A 120 11.07 -11.36 9.66
CA GLY A 120 11.94 -10.43 10.38
C GLY A 120 12.79 -9.54 9.45
N GLY A 121 12.41 -9.42 8.18
CA GLY A 121 13.07 -8.55 7.20
C GLY A 121 14.29 -9.19 6.54
N GLN A 122 14.35 -10.52 6.53
CA GLN A 122 15.36 -11.29 5.80
C GLN A 122 15.03 -11.31 4.31
N THR A 123 13.75 -11.48 3.97
CA THR A 123 13.23 -11.35 2.61
C THR A 123 12.15 -10.27 2.54
N TRP A 124 12.06 -9.63 1.38
CA TRP A 124 11.14 -8.52 1.13
C TRP A 124 10.41 -8.74 -0.18
N ILE A 125 9.08 -8.64 -0.13
CA ILE A 125 8.22 -8.67 -1.31
C ILE A 125 7.80 -7.24 -1.61
N THR A 126 7.93 -6.83 -2.87
CA THR A 126 7.45 -5.51 -3.30
C THR A 126 5.94 -5.52 -3.33
N VAL A 127 5.36 -4.65 -2.50
CA VAL A 127 3.93 -4.46 -2.37
C VAL A 127 3.46 -3.38 -3.34
N LYS A 128 4.21 -2.29 -3.47
CA LYS A 128 3.94 -1.23 -4.46
C LYS A 128 5.20 -0.45 -4.81
N ALA A 129 5.35 -0.14 -6.09
CA ALA A 129 6.32 0.85 -6.57
C ALA A 129 5.67 2.23 -6.69
N PHE A 130 6.37 3.24 -6.20
CA PHE A 130 6.03 4.66 -6.31
C PHE A 130 7.07 5.35 -7.19
N VAL A 131 6.60 6.18 -8.11
CA VAL A 131 7.43 6.96 -9.03
C VAL A 131 6.96 8.41 -8.96
N ASN A 132 7.89 9.34 -8.77
CA ASN A 132 7.65 10.78 -8.68
C ASN A 132 6.56 11.18 -7.66
N PHE A 133 6.38 10.43 -6.57
CA PHE A 133 5.24 10.57 -5.64
C PHE A 133 5.15 11.98 -5.00
N LEU A 134 6.24 12.46 -4.41
CA LEU A 134 6.34 13.79 -3.79
C LEU A 134 7.20 14.73 -4.64
N THR A 135 6.87 14.90 -5.91
CA THR A 135 7.62 15.80 -6.82
C THR A 135 6.79 17.03 -7.21
N GLY A 136 7.48 18.11 -7.61
CA GLY A 136 6.83 19.34 -8.08
C GLY A 136 5.88 19.94 -7.04
N ASN A 137 4.64 20.25 -7.43
CA ASN A 137 3.62 20.79 -6.51
C ASN A 137 3.26 19.82 -5.38
N ASN A 138 3.55 18.53 -5.53
CA ASN A 138 3.34 17.51 -4.50
C ASN A 138 4.50 17.40 -3.50
N ALA A 139 5.58 18.17 -3.67
CA ALA A 139 6.66 18.25 -2.70
C ALA A 139 6.43 19.35 -1.65
N ALA A 140 5.35 20.12 -1.73
CA ALA A 140 5.18 21.32 -0.91
C ALA A 140 5.25 21.03 0.60
N ALA A 141 6.10 21.80 1.30
CA ALA A 141 6.32 21.71 2.73
C ALA A 141 5.02 21.73 3.54
N GLY A 142 4.93 20.82 4.51
CA GLY A 142 3.82 20.71 5.47
C GLY A 142 2.61 19.97 4.92
N ARG A 143 2.59 19.59 3.63
CA ARG A 143 1.48 18.82 3.04
C ARG A 143 1.69 17.33 3.20
N ALA A 144 0.60 16.65 3.51
CA ALA A 144 0.51 15.21 3.51
C ALA A 144 -0.07 14.73 2.18
N TYR A 145 0.52 13.68 1.61
CA TYR A 145 0.07 13.06 0.37
C TYR A 145 -0.21 11.59 0.62
N SER A 146 -1.43 11.19 0.28
CA SER A 146 -1.86 9.81 0.37
C SER A 146 -1.90 9.16 -1.00
N PHE A 147 -1.52 7.90 -1.05
CA PHE A 147 -1.88 6.99 -2.12
C PHE A 147 -2.79 5.92 -1.55
N THR A 148 -3.96 5.78 -2.16
CA THR A 148 -4.90 4.70 -1.86
C THR A 148 -4.90 3.71 -3.01
N ILE A 149 -4.87 2.43 -2.67
CA ILE A 149 -5.04 1.37 -3.65
C ILE A 149 -6.53 1.20 -3.93
N ASN A 150 -6.93 1.62 -5.12
CA ASN A 150 -8.29 1.49 -5.61
C ASN A 150 -8.45 0.22 -6.44
N ALA A 151 -7.78 -0.88 -6.10
CA ALA A 151 -7.80 -2.11 -6.88
C ALA A 151 -8.18 -3.31 -6.02
N ILE A 152 -9.12 -4.13 -6.48
CA ILE A 152 -9.38 -5.48 -5.96
C ILE A 152 -8.76 -6.50 -6.90
N ALA A 153 -8.32 -7.62 -6.36
CA ALA A 153 -7.91 -8.77 -7.15
C ALA A 153 -8.29 -10.06 -6.44
N GLY A 154 -8.34 -11.16 -7.19
CA GLY A 154 -8.63 -12.46 -6.63
C GLY A 154 -8.44 -13.59 -7.63
N VAL A 155 -8.82 -14.79 -7.22
CA VAL A 155 -8.95 -15.95 -8.10
C VAL A 155 -10.39 -16.43 -8.08
N ALA A 156 -11.05 -16.38 -9.22
CA ALA A 156 -12.42 -16.83 -9.38
C ALA A 156 -12.43 -18.11 -10.23
N LYS A 157 -12.80 -19.22 -9.58
CA LYS A 157 -12.91 -20.53 -10.21
C LYS A 157 -14.27 -21.16 -9.92
N LEU A 158 -14.76 -21.92 -10.89
CA LEU A 158 -15.89 -22.81 -10.73
C LEU A 158 -15.48 -23.98 -9.81
N SER A 159 -16.48 -24.69 -9.28
CA SER A 159 -16.30 -25.88 -8.43
C SER A 159 -15.46 -27.00 -9.07
N ASP A 160 -15.33 -27.01 -10.40
CA ASP A 160 -14.50 -27.95 -11.17
C ASP A 160 -13.06 -27.45 -11.41
N GLY A 161 -12.68 -26.29 -10.86
CA GLY A 161 -11.36 -25.70 -10.95
C GLY A 161 -11.09 -24.87 -12.21
N ARG A 162 -12.01 -24.82 -13.17
CA ARG A 162 -11.93 -23.92 -14.34
C ARG A 162 -12.14 -22.46 -13.93
N PRO A 163 -11.55 -21.48 -14.64
CA PRO A 163 -11.83 -20.07 -14.37
C PRO A 163 -13.32 -19.76 -14.60
N CYS A 164 -13.86 -18.81 -13.84
CA CYS A 164 -15.17 -18.24 -14.15
C CYS A 164 -15.13 -17.56 -15.53
N ASN A 165 -16.24 -17.57 -16.26
CA ASN A 165 -16.35 -16.85 -17.53
C ASN A 165 -16.28 -15.34 -17.31
N ARG A 166 -16.86 -14.86 -16.20
CA ARG A 166 -16.84 -13.46 -15.76
C ARG A 166 -16.86 -13.39 -14.26
N VAL A 167 -16.28 -12.33 -13.72
CA VAL A 167 -16.44 -11.89 -12.33
C VAL A 167 -17.20 -10.57 -12.35
N LEU A 168 -18.34 -10.52 -11.65
CA LEU A 168 -19.09 -9.29 -11.45
C LEU A 168 -18.65 -8.64 -10.15
N VAL A 169 -18.48 -7.33 -10.18
CA VAL A 169 -18.11 -6.51 -9.03
C VAL A 169 -19.25 -5.57 -8.71
N HIS A 170 -19.73 -5.61 -7.47
CA HIS A 170 -20.71 -4.66 -6.96
C HIS A 170 -20.19 -4.01 -5.68
N ASP A 171 -20.65 -2.79 -5.42
CA ASP A 171 -20.55 -2.20 -4.10
C ASP A 171 -21.40 -3.03 -3.11
N TRP A 172 -20.80 -3.46 -1.99
CA TRP A 172 -21.49 -4.33 -1.04
C TRP A 172 -22.70 -3.67 -0.39
N ALA A 173 -22.56 -2.41 0.04
CA ALA A 173 -23.59 -1.71 0.82
C ALA A 173 -24.82 -1.35 -0.02
N SER A 174 -24.61 -0.86 -1.24
CA SER A 174 -25.66 -0.40 -2.14
C SER A 174 -26.13 -1.47 -3.14
N GLY A 175 -25.35 -2.55 -3.31
CA GLY A 175 -25.55 -3.52 -4.39
C GLY A 175 -25.31 -2.94 -5.79
N ARG A 176 -24.78 -1.71 -5.91
CA ARG A 176 -24.56 -1.05 -7.20
C ARG A 176 -23.54 -1.84 -8.02
N PHE A 177 -23.91 -2.22 -9.24
CA PHE A 177 -22.97 -2.82 -10.19
C PHE A 177 -21.89 -1.83 -10.60
N LEU A 178 -20.63 -2.21 -10.41
CA LEU A 178 -19.46 -1.39 -10.73
C LEU A 178 -18.85 -1.81 -12.06
N GLY A 179 -18.89 -3.10 -12.38
CA GLY A 179 -18.38 -3.63 -13.64
C GLY A 179 -18.11 -5.12 -13.59
N TYR A 180 -17.49 -5.64 -14.65
CA TYR A 180 -17.07 -7.03 -14.72
C TYR A 180 -15.69 -7.17 -15.33
N VAL A 181 -15.04 -8.28 -15.01
CA VAL A 181 -13.73 -8.67 -15.55
C VAL A 181 -13.79 -10.11 -16.04
N ILE A 182 -12.95 -10.42 -17.03
CA ILE A 182 -12.73 -11.79 -17.51
C ILE A 182 -11.46 -12.30 -16.82
N PRO A 183 -11.56 -13.33 -15.96
CA PRO A 183 -10.38 -13.93 -15.37
C PRO A 183 -9.43 -14.51 -16.43
N ASP A 184 -8.14 -14.52 -16.12
CA ASP A 184 -7.14 -15.20 -16.93
C ASP A 184 -7.35 -16.73 -16.92
N PRO A 185 -6.61 -17.51 -17.73
CA PRO A 185 -6.75 -18.97 -17.75
C PRO A 185 -6.50 -19.66 -16.41
N THR A 186 -5.83 -19.00 -15.46
CA THR A 186 -5.59 -19.49 -14.10
C THR A 186 -6.67 -19.06 -13.11
N GLY A 187 -7.65 -18.26 -13.55
CA GLY A 187 -8.73 -17.70 -12.76
C GLY A 187 -8.41 -16.37 -12.09
N LYS A 188 -7.23 -15.78 -12.33
CA LYS A 188 -6.86 -14.50 -11.72
C LYS A 188 -7.59 -13.34 -12.39
N TRP A 189 -8.00 -12.37 -11.59
CA TRP A 189 -8.66 -11.16 -12.06
C TRP A 189 -8.29 -9.97 -11.18
N SER A 190 -8.40 -8.76 -11.72
CA SER A 190 -8.30 -7.52 -10.97
C SER A 190 -9.26 -6.47 -11.53
N PHE A 191 -9.75 -5.56 -10.66
CA PHE A 191 -10.69 -4.51 -11.01
C PHE A 191 -10.37 -3.23 -10.24
N LEU A 192 -10.41 -2.09 -10.91
CA LEU A 192 -10.25 -0.78 -10.26
C LEU A 192 -11.58 -0.38 -9.61
N ALA A 193 -11.64 -0.40 -8.28
CA ALA A 193 -12.76 0.05 -7.48
C ALA A 193 -12.42 1.40 -6.83
N ASP A 194 -13.05 2.47 -7.32
CA ASP A 194 -12.96 3.82 -6.74
C ASP A 194 -13.74 3.97 -5.42
N VAL A 195 -14.22 2.87 -4.83
CA VAL A 195 -15.20 2.89 -3.74
C VAL A 195 -14.92 1.84 -2.68
N GLY A 196 -15.15 2.23 -1.42
CA GLY A 196 -15.64 1.40 -0.30
C GLY A 196 -14.76 0.25 0.18
N ASP A 197 -14.73 0.03 1.49
CA ASP A 197 -13.90 -1.03 2.07
C ASP A 197 -14.39 -2.45 1.71
N ASP A 198 -15.62 -2.61 1.21
CA ASP A 198 -16.24 -3.92 0.95
C ASP A 198 -16.86 -4.04 -0.44
N MET A 199 -16.40 -5.01 -1.23
CA MET A 199 -16.94 -5.33 -2.56
C MET A 199 -17.64 -6.69 -2.58
N LEU A 200 -18.79 -6.80 -3.25
CA LEU A 200 -19.45 -8.07 -3.54
C LEU A 200 -18.93 -8.66 -4.85
N ILE A 201 -18.41 -9.88 -4.79
CA ILE A 201 -17.82 -10.57 -5.94
C ILE A 201 -18.67 -11.77 -6.34
N THR A 202 -19.09 -11.82 -7.61
CA THR A 202 -19.89 -12.93 -8.15
C THR A 202 -19.18 -13.61 -9.30
N CYS A 203 -18.88 -14.90 -9.14
CA CYS A 203 -18.38 -15.77 -10.21
C CYS A 203 -19.53 -16.23 -11.11
N ILE A 204 -19.38 -15.99 -12.42
CA ILE A 204 -20.33 -16.42 -13.45
C ILE A 204 -19.69 -17.53 -14.30
N GLY A 205 -20.31 -18.71 -14.32
CA GLY A 205 -19.92 -19.84 -15.16
C GLY A 205 -20.60 -19.83 -16.55
N PRO A 206 -20.47 -20.92 -17.32
CA PRO A 206 -21.19 -21.11 -18.58
C PRO A 206 -22.71 -21.20 -18.37
N ASN A 207 -23.48 -21.15 -19.46
CA ASN A 207 -24.94 -21.25 -19.41
C ASN A 207 -25.40 -22.47 -18.57
N GLY A 208 -26.31 -22.22 -17.62
CA GLY A 208 -26.80 -23.24 -16.69
C GLY A 208 -25.98 -23.39 -15.40
N TYR A 209 -24.84 -22.71 -15.27
CA TYR A 209 -24.07 -22.68 -14.02
C TYR A 209 -24.72 -21.74 -13.00
N ARG A 210 -24.92 -22.21 -11.77
CA ARG A 210 -25.42 -21.38 -10.66
C ARG A 210 -24.30 -20.42 -10.20
N PRO A 211 -24.49 -19.10 -10.23
CA PRO A 211 -23.49 -18.16 -9.73
C PRO A 211 -23.10 -18.46 -8.28
N ALA A 212 -21.80 -18.37 -8.00
CA ALA A 212 -21.26 -18.41 -6.65
C ALA A 212 -20.87 -16.99 -6.26
N SER A 213 -21.35 -16.53 -5.11
CA SER A 213 -20.95 -15.25 -4.54
C SER A 213 -19.99 -15.52 -3.39
N ASP A 214 -18.78 -15.00 -3.53
CA ASP A 214 -17.93 -14.81 -2.37
C ASP A 214 -18.44 -13.54 -1.68
N GLY A 215 -18.51 -13.56 -0.34
CA GLY A 215 -18.97 -12.41 0.46
C GLY A 215 -18.06 -11.18 0.29
N PRO A 216 -18.13 -10.19 1.19
CA PRO A 216 -17.35 -8.97 1.03
C PRO A 216 -15.85 -9.28 0.87
N ILE A 217 -15.25 -8.82 -0.23
CA ILE A 217 -13.81 -8.84 -0.50
C ILE A 217 -13.27 -7.41 -0.39
N THR A 218 -12.27 -7.23 0.45
CA THR A 218 -11.57 -5.96 0.62
C THR A 218 -10.47 -5.78 -0.46
N PRO A 219 -10.39 -4.63 -1.15
CA PRO A 219 -9.36 -4.30 -2.17
C PRO A 219 -7.89 -4.50 -1.75
N SER A 220 -6.99 -4.87 -2.67
CA SER A 220 -5.59 -5.20 -2.42
C SER A 220 -4.62 -4.82 -3.54
N PHE A 221 -3.32 -4.73 -3.22
CA PHE A 221 -2.25 -4.49 -4.21
C PHE A 221 -2.32 -5.47 -5.40
N ILE A 222 -2.06 -4.95 -6.61
CA ILE A 222 -1.79 -5.70 -7.86
C ILE A 222 -0.30 -5.64 -8.15
#